data_AF-R7Q6P2-F1
#
_entry.id   AF-R7Q6P2-F1
#
_cell.length_a   1.000
_cell.length_b   1.000
_cell.length_c   1.000
_cell.angle_alpha   90.00
_cell.angle_beta   90.00
_cell.angle_gamma   90.00
#
_symmetry.space_group_name_H-M   'P 1'
#
loop_
_entity.id
_entity.type
_entity.pdbx_description
1 polymer ?
#
loop_
_entity_poly.entity_id
_entity_poly.type
_entity_poly.pdbx_seq_one_letter_code
_entity_poly.pdbx_strand_id
1 'polypeptide(L)'
;MVEQISNSRSVFVIPFDYRGFYYTHLEITTHDSCKVQNIHHDLGSILGSAHSGHDIQRICDAIVAMRFSQSYIIGGDGTHGVFGKIHEEFK
;
A
#
# COMPACT_ATOMS: atom_id res chain seq x y z
N MET A 1 -6.34 -8.73 -23.70
CA MET A 1 -4.96 -8.19 -23.73
C MET A 1 -4.99 -6.94 -22.86
N VAL A 2 -4.39 -6.97 -21.67
CA VAL A 2 -4.32 -5.79 -20.79
C VAL A 2 -2.97 -5.14 -21.07
N GLU A 3 -2.98 -3.95 -21.69
CA GLU A 3 -1.76 -3.19 -21.92
C GLU A 3 -1.24 -2.60 -20.60
N GLN A 4 0.06 -2.73 -20.36
CA GLN A 4 0.76 -2.07 -19.26
C GLN A 4 0.83 -0.57 -19.55
N ILE A 5 0.10 0.23 -18.76
CA ILE A 5 -0.22 1.63 -19.07
C ILE A 5 0.93 2.58 -18.65
N SER A 6 1.86 2.14 -17.78
CA SER A 6 2.94 2.99 -17.27
C SER A 6 4.25 2.21 -17.10
N ASN A 7 5.35 2.76 -17.61
CA ASN A 7 6.71 2.27 -17.36
C ASN A 7 7.21 2.69 -15.97
N SER A 8 6.58 2.17 -14.91
CA SER A 8 7.02 2.42 -13.53
C SER A 8 8.22 1.53 -13.19
N ARG A 9 9.22 2.08 -12.48
CA ARG A 9 10.47 1.36 -12.18
C ARG A 9 10.25 0.12 -11.31
N SER A 10 9.30 0.20 -10.37
CA SER A 10 8.88 -0.88 -9.47
C SER A 10 7.51 -0.57 -8.86
N VAL A 11 6.61 -1.55 -8.79
CA VAL A 11 5.36 -1.47 -8.00
C VAL A 11 5.59 -2.19 -6.69
N PHE A 12 5.45 -1.48 -5.58
CA PHE A 12 5.59 -2.03 -4.23
C PHE A 12 4.22 -2.24 -3.61
N VAL A 13 4.10 -3.29 -2.80
CA VAL A 13 2.85 -3.60 -2.13
C VAL A 13 3.08 -3.74 -0.63
N ILE A 14 2.26 -3.00 0.12
CA ILE A 14 2.30 -2.94 1.58
C ILE A 14 1.26 -3.92 2.13
N PRO A 15 1.66 -4.98 2.85
CA PRO A 15 0.72 -5.92 3.42
C PRO A 15 0.13 -5.39 4.75
N PHE A 16 -1.08 -5.84 5.09
CA PHE A 16 -1.80 -5.52 6.32
C PHE A 16 -2.07 -4.01 6.52
N ASP A 17 -2.55 -3.35 5.47
CA ASP A 17 -2.91 -1.92 5.45
C ASP A 17 -1.76 -1.01 5.94
N TYR A 18 -2.08 0.08 6.64
CA TYR A 18 -1.09 1.04 7.13
C TYR A 18 -0.09 0.47 8.13
N ARG A 19 -0.34 -0.69 8.75
CA ARG A 19 0.63 -1.32 9.66
C ARG A 19 1.87 -1.81 8.90
N GLY A 20 1.72 -2.19 7.63
CA GLY A 20 2.83 -2.67 6.80
C GLY A 20 3.97 -1.66 6.62
N PHE A 21 3.70 -0.37 6.81
CA PHE A 21 4.73 0.67 6.69
C PHE A 21 5.81 0.62 7.79
N TYR A 22 5.49 0.08 8.97
CA TYR A 22 6.39 0.09 10.12
C TYR A 22 6.54 -1.26 10.82
N TYR A 23 5.92 -2.32 10.29
CA TYR A 23 6.18 -3.68 10.73
C TYR A 23 7.35 -4.27 9.93
N THR A 24 8.52 -4.39 10.58
CA THR A 24 9.79 -4.81 9.97
C THR A 24 9.82 -6.25 9.43
N HIS A 25 8.85 -7.10 9.81
CA HIS A 25 8.75 -8.48 9.32
C HIS A 25 7.91 -8.62 8.04
N LEU A 26 7.30 -7.53 7.56
CA LEU A 26 6.42 -7.55 6.42
C LEU A 26 7.20 -7.17 5.16
N GLU A 27 7.47 -8.17 4.32
CA GLU A 27 8.27 -7.99 3.11
C GLU A 27 7.45 -7.23 2.06
N ILE A 28 7.84 -5.97 1.83
CA ILE A 28 7.28 -5.14 0.77
C ILE A 28 7.70 -5.75 -0.56
N THR A 29 6.76 -6.44 -1.19
CA THR A 29 7.05 -7.26 -2.38
C THR A 29 6.82 -6.44 -3.64
N THR A 30 7.69 -6.63 -4.65
CA THR A 30 7.41 -6.18 -6.00
C THR A 30 6.50 -7.17 -6.72
N HIS A 31 5.37 -6.69 -7.21
CA HIS A 31 4.46 -7.54 -7.96
C HIS A 31 4.84 -7.50 -9.44
N ASP A 32 5.43 -8.60 -9.90
CA ASP A 32 5.50 -8.93 -11.32
C ASP A 32 4.09 -9.30 -11.81
N SER A 33 3.80 -9.03 -13.08
CA SER A 33 2.49 -9.29 -13.70
C SER A 33 2.05 -10.75 -13.57
N CYS A 34 2.99 -11.69 -13.47
CA CYS A 34 2.69 -13.11 -13.24
C CYS A 34 2.05 -13.39 -11.88
N LYS A 35 2.42 -12.65 -10.82
CA LYS A 35 1.88 -12.85 -9.46
C LYS A 35 0.47 -12.30 -9.27
N VAL A 36 0.03 -11.35 -10.11
CA VAL A 36 -1.27 -10.68 -9.99
C VAL A 36 -2.30 -11.18 -11.00
N GLN A 37 -1.93 -12.11 -11.89
CA GLN A 37 -2.78 -12.48 -13.03
C GLN A 37 -4.11 -13.11 -12.62
N ASN A 38 -4.14 -13.97 -11.60
CA ASN A 38 -5.33 -14.76 -11.23
C ASN A 38 -6.01 -14.28 -9.94
N ILE A 39 -5.51 -13.21 -9.33
CA ILE A 39 -5.96 -12.76 -8.00
C ILE A 39 -7.42 -12.32 -7.98
N HIS A 40 -7.96 -11.98 -9.15
CA HIS A 40 -9.34 -11.54 -9.33
C HIS A 40 -10.35 -12.70 -9.26
N HIS A 41 -9.89 -13.95 -9.24
CA HIS A 41 -10.72 -15.13 -8.96
C HIS A 41 -10.80 -15.45 -7.47
N ASP A 42 -9.90 -14.92 -6.65
CA ASP A 42 -9.87 -15.13 -5.22
C ASP A 42 -10.73 -14.08 -4.48
N LEU A 43 -11.29 -14.47 -3.34
CA LEU A 43 -12.04 -13.57 -2.45
C LEU A 43 -11.10 -12.93 -1.41
N GLY A 44 -11.43 -11.71 -1.02
CA GLY A 44 -10.67 -10.98 0.00
C GLY A 44 -9.47 -10.24 -0.57
N SER A 45 -8.48 -9.94 0.28
CA SER A 45 -7.25 -9.26 -0.10
C SER A 45 -6.07 -10.20 0.08
N ILE A 46 -5.28 -10.40 -0.97
CA ILE A 46 -3.99 -11.11 -0.90
C ILE A 46 -3.02 -10.39 0.05
N LEU A 47 -3.28 -9.11 0.33
CA LEU A 47 -2.45 -8.28 1.20
C LEU A 47 -2.84 -8.39 2.66
N GLY A 48 -3.98 -9.02 2.97
CA GLY A 48 -4.59 -8.97 4.29
C GLY A 48 -5.15 -7.58 4.62
N SER A 49 -5.86 -7.48 5.75
CA SER A 49 -6.36 -6.22 6.29
C SER A 49 -6.21 -6.17 7.80
N ALA A 50 -5.96 -4.99 8.35
CA ALA A 50 -5.73 -4.69 9.74
C ALA A 50 -6.57 -3.48 10.17
N HIS A 51 -7.57 -3.71 11.02
CA HIS A 51 -8.62 -2.71 11.32
C HIS A 51 -8.31 -1.73 12.49
N SER A 52 -7.11 -1.74 13.07
CA SER A 52 -6.83 -0.87 14.23
C SER A 52 -5.35 -0.49 14.39
N GLY A 53 -5.09 0.65 15.05
CA GLY A 53 -3.73 1.10 15.38
C GLY A 53 -2.95 1.58 14.16
N HIS A 54 -2.92 2.90 13.97
CA HIS A 54 -2.12 3.56 12.93
C HIS A 54 -1.29 4.66 13.58
N ASP A 55 0.00 4.65 13.30
CA ASP A 55 0.93 5.70 13.71
C ASP A 55 1.26 6.54 12.47
N ILE A 56 0.63 7.71 12.38
CA ILE A 56 0.71 8.58 11.19
C ILE A 56 2.16 8.99 10.92
N GLN A 57 2.91 9.32 11.97
CA GLN A 57 4.30 9.77 11.85
C GLN A 57 5.17 8.65 11.28
N ARG A 58 5.06 7.42 11.82
CA ARG A 58 5.81 6.27 11.29
C ARG A 58 5.46 5.92 9.85
N ILE A 59 4.20 6.10 9.46
CA ILE A 59 3.78 5.89 8.07
C ILE A 59 4.43 6.94 7.15
N CYS A 60 4.44 8.21 7.57
CA CYS A 60 5.06 9.29 6.81
C CYS A 60 6.58 9.08 6.67
N ASP A 61 7.25 8.76 7.78
CA ASP A 61 8.69 8.46 7.80
C ASP A 61 9.03 7.31 6.84
N ALA A 62 8.22 6.25 6.84
CA ALA A 62 8.40 5.10 5.97
C ALA A 62 8.21 5.45 4.48
N ILE A 63 7.20 6.26 4.13
CA ILE A 63 6.98 6.75 2.77
C ILE A 63 8.19 7.55 2.26
N VAL A 64 8.73 8.43 3.09
CA VAL A 64 9.92 9.23 2.76
C VAL A 64 11.16 8.35 2.63
N ALA A 65 11.38 7.44 3.58
CA ALA A 65 12.53 6.53 3.59
C ALA A 65 12.55 5.61 2.36
N MET A 66 11.39 5.11 1.95
CA MET A 66 11.23 4.27 0.75
C MET A 66 11.20 5.07 -0.56
N ARG A 67 11.11 6.41 -0.48
CA ARG A 67 11.06 7.34 -1.62
C ARG A 67 9.92 7.02 -2.59
N PHE A 68 8.74 6.71 -2.06
CA PHE A 68 7.57 6.49 -2.90
C PHE A 68 7.06 7.80 -3.49
N SER A 69 7.06 7.89 -4.81
CA SER A 69 6.55 9.07 -5.53
C SER A 69 5.03 9.06 -5.68
N GLN A 70 4.41 7.88 -5.66
CA GLN A 70 2.98 7.71 -5.83
C GLN A 70 2.48 6.54 -4.99
N SER A 71 1.39 6.75 -4.26
CA SER A 71 0.73 5.76 -3.43
C SER A 71 -0.74 5.63 -3.80
N TYR A 72 -1.24 4.40 -3.86
CA TYR A 72 -2.65 4.10 -4.04
C TYR A 72 -3.20 3.52 -2.75
N ILE A 73 -4.31 4.06 -2.27
CA ILE A 73 -4.99 3.62 -1.05
C ILE A 73 -6.37 3.13 -1.43
N ILE A 74 -6.67 1.90 -1.05
CA ILE A 74 -7.91 1.21 -1.40
C ILE A 74 -8.54 0.77 -0.08
N GLY A 75 -9.76 1.23 0.21
CA GLY A 75 -10.45 0.92 1.45
C GLY A 75 -11.76 1.69 1.61
N GLY A 76 -12.38 1.57 2.79
CA GLY A 76 -13.60 2.32 3.15
C GLY A 76 -13.30 3.66 3.83
N ASP A 77 -14.33 4.33 4.33
CA ASP A 77 -14.24 5.68 4.91
C ASP A 77 -13.19 5.81 6.02
N GLY A 78 -13.04 4.79 6.88
CA GLY A 78 -12.01 4.79 7.93
C GLY A 78 -10.58 4.86 7.36
N THR A 79 -10.30 4.12 6.28
CA THR A 79 -9.01 4.13 5.58
C THR A 79 -8.74 5.50 4.93
N HIS A 80 -9.76 6.09 4.31
CA HIS A 80 -9.69 7.43 3.72
C HIS A 80 -9.54 8.53 4.79
N GLY A 81 -10.16 8.38 5.95
CA GLY A 81 -9.98 9.30 7.08
C GLY A 81 -8.55 9.33 7.62
N VAL A 82 -7.88 8.17 7.64
CA VAL A 82 -6.44 8.08 7.95
C VAL A 82 -5.60 8.70 6.84
N PHE A 83 -5.93 8.44 5.57
CA PHE A 83 -5.24 9.05 4.43
C PHE A 83 -5.29 10.58 4.46
N GLY A 84 -6.44 11.16 4.82
CA GLY A 84 -6.58 12.62 4.97
C GLY A 84 -5.59 13.21 5.98
N LYS A 85 -5.32 12.49 7.08
CA LYS A 85 -4.33 12.91 8.09
C LYS A 85 -2.90 12.81 7.55
N ILE A 86 -2.59 11.75 6.83
CA ILE A 86 -1.28 11.56 6.18
C ILE A 86 -1.05 12.67 5.15
N HIS A 87 -2.05 12.98 4.34
CA HIS A 87 -1.96 14.06 3.35
C HIS A 87 -1.73 15.42 4.01
N GLU A 88 -2.39 15.72 5.13
CA GLU A 88 -2.17 16.97 5.85
C GLU A 88 -0.75 17.07 6.45
N GLU A 89 -0.13 15.95 6.85
CA GLU A 89 1.28 15.92 7.30
C GLU A 89 2.28 16.17 6.16
N PHE A 90 1.95 15.80 4.93
CA PHE A 90 2.83 15.97 3.75
C PHE A 90 2.70 17.32 3.03
N LYS A 91 1.84 18.20 3.54
CA LYS A 91 1.48 19.47 2.94
C LYS A 91 2.43 20.58 3.36
#